data_AF-A0A838JWY6-F1
#
_entry.id   AF-A0A838JWY6-F1
#
_cell.length_a   1.000
_cell.length_b   1.000
_cell.length_c   1.000
_cell.angle_alpha   90.00
_cell.angle_beta   90.00
_cell.angle_gamma   90.00
#
_symmetry.space_group_name_H-M   'P 1'
#
loop_
_entity.id
_entity.type
_entity.pdbx_description
1 polymer ?
#
loop_
_entity_poly.entity_id
_entity_poly.type
_entity_poly.pdbx_seq_one_letter_code
_entity_poly.pdbx_strand_id
1 'polypeptide(L)'
;NVAPSLVICAVTKGGNNPFGHVMTADSRGKPQVNAEALEEALDVFADQLLSPVYVGWIKGFMDGQRTDIEGKIGQMGVIDHPRRIFERVADDFAKSENSGWLE
;
A
#
# COMPACT_ATOMS: atom_id res chain seq x y z
N ASN A 1 6.98 17.61 -11.42
CA ASN A 1 7.06 16.73 -10.24
C ASN A 1 6.84 15.30 -10.73
N VAL A 2 7.80 14.40 -10.54
CA VAL A 2 7.72 13.01 -11.03
C VAL A 2 7.14 12.15 -9.91
N ALA A 3 5.99 11.51 -10.15
CA ALA A 3 5.40 10.57 -9.21
C ALA A 3 5.98 9.16 -9.44
N PRO A 4 6.14 8.33 -8.39
CA PRO A 4 6.58 6.95 -8.56
C PRO A 4 5.53 6.13 -9.32
N SER A 5 5.95 5.06 -10.00
CA SER A 5 5.02 4.15 -10.70
C SER A 5 4.15 3.33 -9.74
N LEU A 6 4.70 2.99 -8.58
CA LEU A 6 4.07 2.25 -7.50
C LEU A 6 4.53 2.79 -6.14
N VAL A 7 3.61 2.91 -5.20
CA VAL A 7 3.86 3.13 -3.76
C VAL A 7 2.85 2.33 -2.95
N ILE A 8 3.30 1.70 -1.87
CA ILE A 8 2.45 1.04 -0.88
C ILE A 8 2.87 1.61 0.46
N CYS A 9 1.93 2.19 1.20
CA CYS A 9 2.19 2.73 2.53
C CYS A 9 0.98 2.59 3.45
N ALA A 10 1.26 2.58 4.75
CA ALA A 10 0.26 2.61 5.81
C ALA A 10 0.92 3.22 7.05
N VAL A 11 0.09 3.71 7.97
CA VAL A 11 0.52 4.11 9.30
C VAL A 11 0.49 2.88 10.19
N THR A 12 1.57 2.65 10.94
CA THR A 12 1.73 1.50 11.85
C THR A 12 2.02 1.99 13.26
N LYS A 13 1.63 1.22 14.28
CA LYS A 13 2.03 1.45 15.69
C LYS A 13 3.56 1.47 15.90
N GLY A 14 4.33 0.93 14.95
CA GLY A 14 5.78 0.87 14.98
C GLY A 14 6.30 -0.48 14.46
N GLY A 15 7.61 -0.71 14.57
CA GLY A 15 8.22 -1.99 14.19
C GLY A 15 8.79 -2.02 12.77
N ASN A 16 8.79 -3.21 12.16
CA ASN A 16 9.35 -3.44 10.83
C ASN A 16 8.35 -3.11 9.73
N ASN A 17 8.86 -2.83 8.52
CA ASN A 17 8.01 -2.62 7.34
C ASN A 17 7.21 -3.88 6.99
N PRO A 18 5.86 -3.88 7.12
CA PRO A 18 5.03 -5.05 6.83
C PRO A 18 5.03 -5.43 5.35
N PHE A 19 5.38 -4.49 4.46
CA PHE A 19 5.33 -4.68 3.01
C PHE A 19 6.68 -5.06 2.39
N GLY A 20 7.69 -5.38 3.19
CA GLY A 20 9.07 -5.63 2.73
C GLY A 20 9.20 -6.76 1.70
N HIS A 21 8.27 -7.73 1.70
CA HIS A 21 8.27 -8.87 0.79
C HIS A 21 7.20 -8.79 -0.31
N VAL A 22 6.44 -7.69 -0.38
CA VAL A 22 5.42 -7.51 -1.42
C VAL A 22 6.07 -7.30 -2.80
N MET A 23 7.26 -6.69 -2.83
CA MET A 23 8.05 -6.58 -4.05
C MET A 23 9.02 -7.75 -4.14
N THR A 24 8.94 -8.52 -5.22
CA THR A 24 9.83 -9.66 -5.49
C THR A 24 10.37 -9.59 -6.92
N ALA A 25 11.24 -10.54 -7.27
CA ALA A 25 11.71 -10.73 -8.63
C ALA A 25 11.08 -12.00 -9.23
N ASP A 26 10.66 -11.93 -10.49
CA ASP A 26 10.23 -13.10 -11.26
C ASP A 26 11.42 -14.02 -11.61
N SER A 27 11.14 -15.14 -12.29
CA SER A 27 12.18 -16.09 -12.72
C SER A 27 13.21 -15.52 -13.70
N ARG A 28 12.97 -14.32 -14.24
CA ARG A 28 13.86 -13.58 -15.13
C ARG A 28 14.48 -12.35 -14.46
N GLY A 29 14.30 -12.18 -13.15
CA GLY A 29 14.83 -11.06 -12.38
C GLY A 29 14.07 -9.74 -12.56
N LYS A 30 12.88 -9.74 -13.17
CA LYS A 30 12.07 -8.52 -13.32
C LYS A 30 11.23 -8.29 -12.07
N PRO A 31 10.99 -7.02 -11.68
CA PRO A 31 10.16 -6.72 -10.53
C PRO A 31 8.72 -7.22 -10.76
N GLN A 32 8.17 -7.85 -9.72
CA GLN A 32 6.77 -8.26 -9.65
C GLN A 32 6.22 -7.95 -8.26
N VAL A 33 4.93 -7.66 -8.19
CA VAL A 33 4.15 -7.47 -6.98
C VAL A 33 3.53 -8.82 -6.61
N ASN A 34 3.83 -9.31 -5.42
CA ASN A 34 3.27 -10.54 -4.89
C ASN A 34 1.98 -10.23 -4.13
N ALA A 35 0.83 -10.54 -4.74
CA ALA A 35 -0.49 -10.28 -4.14
C ALA A 35 -0.78 -11.16 -2.92
N GLU A 36 -0.26 -12.39 -2.88
CA GLU A 36 -0.41 -13.29 -1.73
C GLU A 36 0.37 -12.77 -0.53
N ALA A 37 1.60 -12.27 -0.75
CA ALA A 37 2.39 -11.65 0.31
C ALA A 37 1.73 -10.38 0.86
N LEU A 38 1.03 -9.62 0.02
CA LEU A 38 0.24 -8.48 0.51
C LEU A 38 -0.95 -8.95 1.35
N GLU A 39 -1.70 -9.94 0.90
CA GLU A 39 -2.83 -10.51 1.64
C GLU A 39 -2.39 -11.03 3.02
N GLU A 40 -1.29 -11.80 3.07
CA GLU A 40 -0.70 -12.28 4.32
C GLU A 40 -0.27 -11.12 5.23
N ALA A 41 0.40 -10.09 4.68
CA ALA A 41 0.81 -8.93 5.47
C ALA A 41 -0.40 -8.16 6.05
N LEU A 42 -1.49 -8.04 5.29
CA LEU A 42 -2.71 -7.39 5.77
C LEU A 42 -3.33 -8.16 6.93
N ASP A 43 -3.33 -9.49 6.88
CA ASP A 43 -3.87 -10.35 7.94
C ASP A 43 -2.97 -10.35 9.19
N VAL A 44 -1.67 -10.62 9.00
CA VAL A 44 -0.69 -10.76 10.11
C VAL A 44 -0.48 -9.44 10.85
N PHE A 45 -0.49 -8.30 10.15
CA PHE A 45 -0.27 -6.98 10.75
C PHE A 45 -1.56 -6.19 10.98
N ALA A 46 -2.74 -6.81 10.86
CA ALA A 46 -4.02 -6.11 10.98
C ALA A 46 -4.16 -5.29 12.26
N ASP A 47 -3.65 -5.80 13.38
CA ASP A 47 -3.67 -5.13 14.68
C ASP A 47 -2.61 -4.02 14.83
N GLN A 48 -1.61 -3.98 13.95
CA GLN A 48 -0.55 -2.98 13.91
C GLN A 48 -0.85 -1.82 12.98
N LEU A 49 -1.76 -2.00 12.01
CA LEU A 49 -2.18 -0.97 11.08
C LEU A 49 -3.12 0.03 11.77
N LEU A 50 -2.74 1.31 11.74
CA LEU A 50 -3.52 2.43 12.27
C LEU A 50 -4.35 3.12 11.18
N SER A 51 -4.00 2.91 9.91
CA SER A 51 -4.66 3.46 8.75
C SER A 51 -5.09 2.36 7.78
N PRO A 52 -5.95 2.66 6.79
CA PRO A 52 -6.04 1.85 5.59
C PRO A 52 -4.67 1.71 4.91
N VAL A 53 -4.49 0.66 4.10
CA VAL A 53 -3.32 0.56 3.22
C VAL A 53 -3.53 1.39 1.97
N TYR A 54 -2.64 2.34 1.74
CA TYR A 54 -2.68 3.21 0.58
C TYR A 54 -1.77 2.67 -0.52
N VAL A 55 -2.35 2.42 -1.70
CA VAL A 55 -1.62 1.92 -2.86
C VAL A 55 -1.72 2.92 -4.00
N GLY A 56 -0.63 3.64 -4.23
CA GLY A 56 -0.48 4.52 -5.38
C GLY A 56 0.03 3.74 -6.57
N TRP A 57 -0.79 3.55 -7.60
CA TRP A 57 -0.43 2.74 -8.77
C TRP A 57 -0.80 3.46 -10.08
N ILE A 58 0.20 3.78 -10.89
CA ILE A 58 0.00 4.39 -12.21
C ILE A 58 -0.61 3.36 -13.16
N LYS A 59 -1.72 3.70 -13.84
CA LYS A 59 -2.29 2.86 -14.91
C LYS A 59 -1.32 2.76 -16.08
N GLY A 60 -1.20 1.56 -16.66
CA GLY A 60 -0.21 1.24 -17.69
C GLY A 60 1.10 0.68 -17.14
N PHE A 61 1.27 0.62 -15.81
CA PHE A 61 2.39 -0.03 -15.15
C PHE A 61 1.91 -1.32 -14.49
N MET A 62 2.21 -2.48 -15.10
CA MET A 62 1.92 -3.80 -14.51
C MET A 62 0.42 -4.03 -14.18
N ASP A 63 -0.49 -3.57 -15.06
CA ASP A 63 -1.95 -3.56 -14.83
C ASP A 63 -2.56 -4.94 -14.50
N GLY A 64 -1.97 -6.03 -14.98
CA GLY A 64 -2.39 -7.38 -14.60
C GLY A 64 -2.25 -7.61 -13.09
N GLN A 65 -1.09 -7.27 -12.54
CA GLN A 65 -0.80 -7.43 -11.10
C GLN A 65 -1.55 -6.41 -10.25
N ARG A 66 -1.87 -5.24 -10.82
CA ARG A 66 -2.77 -4.27 -10.18
C ARG A 66 -4.15 -4.89 -9.93
N THR A 67 -4.70 -5.59 -10.92
CA THR A 67 -6.00 -6.25 -10.80
C THR A 67 -6.00 -7.28 -9.67
N ASP A 68 -4.94 -8.07 -9.55
CA ASP A 68 -4.80 -9.06 -8.49
C ASP A 68 -4.79 -8.39 -7.11
N ILE A 69 -4.05 -7.30 -6.96
CA ILE A 69 -3.96 -6.52 -5.72
C ILE A 69 -5.29 -5.85 -5.38
N GLU A 70 -6.02 -5.31 -6.36
CA GLU A 70 -7.38 -4.79 -6.17
C GLU A 70 -8.33 -5.86 -5.60
N GLY A 71 -8.18 -7.11 -6.05
CA GLY A 71 -8.95 -8.24 -5.52
C GLY A 71 -8.57 -8.66 -4.09
N LYS A 72 -7.31 -8.49 -3.69
CA LYS A 72 -6.79 -8.92 -2.38
C LYS A 72 -6.91 -7.86 -1.29
N ILE A 73 -6.75 -6.59 -1.62
CA ILE A 73 -6.75 -5.51 -0.63
C ILE A 73 -8.14 -5.26 -0.03
N GLY A 74 -9.21 -5.58 -0.77
CA GLY A 74 -10.59 -5.45 -0.33
C GLY A 74 -10.91 -4.09 0.28
N GLN A 75 -11.56 -4.09 1.45
CA GLN A 75 -11.90 -2.87 2.19
C GLN A 75 -10.77 -2.36 3.10
N MET A 76 -9.66 -3.10 3.21
CA MET A 76 -8.53 -2.75 4.09
C MET A 76 -7.61 -1.70 3.48
N GLY A 77 -7.82 -1.33 2.22
CA GLY A 77 -7.00 -0.33 1.56
C GLY A 77 -7.67 0.37 0.40
N VAL A 78 -6.92 1.28 -0.19
CA VAL A 78 -7.38 2.20 -1.23
C VAL A 78 -6.35 2.26 -2.34
N ILE A 79 -6.79 2.10 -3.58
CA ILE A 79 -5.92 2.10 -4.75
C ILE A 79 -6.30 3.25 -5.67
N ASP A 80 -5.36 4.13 -5.98
CA ASP A 80 -5.55 5.22 -6.94
C ASP A 80 -4.19 5.64 -7.54
N HIS A 81 -4.19 6.69 -8.37
CA HIS A 81 -2.97 7.31 -8.87
C HIS A 81 -2.08 7.79 -7.69
N PRO A 82 -0.75 7.59 -7.73
CA PRO A 82 0.15 7.92 -6.61
C PRO A 82 0.00 9.36 -6.09
N ARG A 83 -0.20 10.33 -6.99
CA ARG A 83 -0.48 11.71 -6.60
C ARG A 83 -1.70 11.85 -5.69
N ARG A 84 -2.82 11.22 -6.05
CA ARG A 84 -4.06 11.26 -5.27
C ARG A 84 -3.93 10.51 -3.96
N ILE A 85 -3.16 9.42 -3.98
CA ILE A 85 -2.83 8.69 -2.76
C ILE A 85 -2.04 9.57 -1.79
N PHE A 86 -1.01 10.29 -2.25
CA PHE A 86 -0.28 11.21 -1.37
C PHE A 86 -1.15 12.36 -0.86
N GLU A 87 -2.00 12.92 -1.71
CA GLU A 87 -3.00 13.94 -1.31
C GLU A 87 -3.92 13.37 -0.20
N ARG A 88 -4.43 12.14 -0.39
CA ARG A 88 -5.27 11.47 0.59
C ARG A 88 -4.56 11.14 1.90
N VAL A 89 -3.32 10.68 1.84
CA VAL A 89 -2.50 10.44 3.05
C VAL A 89 -2.35 11.74 3.82
N ALA A 90 -2.00 12.85 3.14
CA ALA A 90 -1.88 14.15 3.77
C ALA A 90 -3.20 14.62 4.40
N ASP A 91 -4.31 14.45 3.70
CA ASP A 91 -5.65 14.78 4.20
C ASP A 91 -6.02 13.93 5.43
N ASP A 92 -5.72 12.63 5.41
CA ASP A 92 -6.01 11.72 6.51
C ASP A 92 -5.18 12.05 7.75
N PHE A 93 -3.91 12.43 7.59
CA PHE A 93 -3.09 12.94 8.70
C PHE A 93 -3.61 14.25 9.29
N ALA A 94 -4.31 15.08 8.51
CA ALA A 94 -4.85 16.35 8.98
C ALA A 94 -6.17 16.20 9.78
N LYS A 95 -6.80 15.02 9.76
CA LYS A 95 -8.07 14.77 10.45
C LYS A 95 -7.85 14.59 11.96
N SER A 96 -8.69 15.23 12.76
CA SER A 96 -8.64 15.12 14.22
C SER A 96 -8.87 13.69 14.74
N GLU A 97 -9.68 12.89 14.04
CA GLU A 97 -9.94 11.49 14.36
C GLU A 97 -8.70 10.59 14.25
N ASN A 98 -7.70 11.01 13.47
CA ASN A 98 -6.44 10.31 13.25
C ASN A 98 -5.27 10.90 14.06
N SER A 99 -5.54 11.78 15.03
CA SER A 99 -4.50 12.45 15.84
C SER A 99 -3.56 11.47 16.55
N GLY A 100 -4.05 10.28 16.93
CA GLY A 100 -3.24 9.22 17.56
C GLY A 100 -2.25 8.51 16.63
N TRP A 101 -2.18 8.86 15.34
CA TRP A 101 -1.20 8.29 14.39
C TRP A 101 0.23 8.81 14.58
N LEU A 102 0.39 9.93 15.29
CA LEU A 102 1.67 10.61 15.50
C LEU A 102 2.20 10.48 16.94
N GLU A 103 1.49 9.74 17.78
CA GLU A 103 1.88 9.43 19.17
C GLU A 103 2.81 8.20 19.21
#